data_AF-A0A1D6GAU0-F1
#
_entry.id   AF-A0A1D6GAU0-F1
#
_cell.length_a   1.000
_cell.length_b   1.000
_cell.length_c   1.000
_cell.angle_alpha   90.00
_cell.angle_beta   90.00
_cell.angle_gamma   90.00
#
_symmetry.space_group_name_H-M   'P 1'
#
loop_
_entity.id
_entity.type
_entity.pdbx_description
1 polymer ?
#
loop_
_entity_poly.entity_id
_entity_poly.type
_entity_poly.pdbx_seq_one_letter_code
_entity_poly.pdbx_strand_id
1 'polypeptide(L)'
;MVMPMSYSEQRSMYPPYKFDYASYAEDCIKSYGVRPRPKWITTEFGGHNITKVLENFGSNIIFFNGLLDPWSGGGVLKNISESVVAIVAPLGAHHIDLRPATPDDPDWLVALRESELEIISGWLWDYYGAGGALFQPVAVKGSSSY
;
A
#
# COMPACT_ATOMS: atom_id res chain seq x y z
N MET A 1 3.97 10.92 -13.61
CA MET A 1 4.80 9.82 -13.06
C MET A 1 5.11 8.86 -14.21
N VAL A 2 6.28 8.24 -14.24
CA VAL A 2 6.61 7.22 -15.25
C VAL A 2 6.62 5.86 -14.56
N MET A 3 5.71 4.96 -14.95
CA MET A 3 5.65 3.59 -14.46
C MET A 3 5.82 2.64 -15.65
N PRO A 4 7.08 2.30 -16.00
CA PRO A 4 7.35 1.50 -17.18
C PRO A 4 6.85 0.07 -16.99
N MET A 5 5.89 -0.37 -17.82
CA MET A 5 5.36 -1.73 -17.82
C MET A 5 5.70 -2.43 -19.14
N SER A 6 6.22 -3.64 -19.07
CA SER A 6 6.54 -4.47 -20.25
C SER A 6 6.09 -5.89 -19.98
N TYR A 7 5.75 -6.61 -21.04
CA TYR A 7 5.23 -7.98 -20.94
C TYR A 7 5.87 -8.85 -22.02
N SER A 8 6.08 -10.13 -21.71
CA SER A 8 6.71 -11.11 -22.59
C SER A 8 5.99 -12.45 -22.51
N GLU A 9 6.04 -13.22 -23.58
CA GLU A 9 5.37 -14.52 -23.68
C GLU A 9 5.90 -15.55 -22.67
N GLN A 10 7.17 -15.41 -22.23
CA GLN A 10 7.77 -16.32 -21.25
C GLN A 10 7.37 -16.04 -19.79
N ARG A 11 6.87 -14.83 -19.51
CA ARG A 11 6.57 -14.39 -18.13
C ARG A 11 5.12 -13.97 -17.93
N SER A 12 4.33 -13.92 -19.01
CA SER A 12 2.95 -13.48 -18.99
C SER A 12 2.18 -14.11 -20.15
N MET A 13 0.85 -14.11 -20.04
CA MET A 13 -0.05 -14.59 -21.09
C MET A 13 -0.36 -13.55 -22.19
N TYR A 14 0.35 -12.42 -22.21
CA TYR A 14 0.11 -11.32 -23.15
C TYR A 14 1.10 -11.36 -24.34
N PRO A 15 0.69 -10.92 -25.55
CA PRO A 15 1.60 -10.74 -26.69
C PRO A 15 2.78 -9.85 -26.31
N PRO A 16 4.01 -9.97 -26.80
CA PRO A 16 5.13 -9.20 -26.25
C PRO A 16 4.99 -7.67 -26.47
N TYR A 17 5.35 -6.87 -25.47
CA TYR A 17 5.44 -5.42 -25.55
C TYR A 17 6.57 -4.90 -24.68
N LYS A 18 7.29 -3.92 -25.23
CA LYS A 18 8.37 -3.23 -24.54
C LYS A 18 8.00 -1.75 -24.38
N PHE A 19 8.07 -1.28 -23.15
CA PHE A 19 7.89 0.14 -22.84
C PHE A 19 8.98 0.96 -23.56
N ASP A 20 8.55 2.00 -24.28
CA ASP A 20 9.42 3.01 -24.86
C ASP A 20 9.17 4.37 -24.22
N TYR A 21 10.20 4.88 -23.53
CA TYR A 21 10.13 6.19 -22.90
C TYR A 21 10.04 7.33 -23.91
N ALA A 22 10.68 7.20 -25.08
CA ALA A 22 10.67 8.27 -26.08
C ALA A 22 9.24 8.50 -26.59
N SER A 23 8.56 7.44 -27.06
CA SER A 23 7.14 7.50 -27.45
C SER A 23 6.26 8.01 -26.31
N TYR A 24 6.40 7.46 -25.10
CA TYR A 24 5.61 7.90 -23.94
C TYR A 24 5.78 9.39 -23.63
N ALA A 25 7.00 9.91 -23.74
CA ALA A 25 7.29 11.31 -23.50
C ALA A 25 6.70 12.22 -24.58
N GLU A 26 6.76 11.82 -25.85
CA GLU A 26 6.13 12.58 -26.94
C GLU A 26 4.60 12.62 -26.80
N ASP A 27 3.98 11.50 -26.45
CA ASP A 27 2.53 11.44 -26.18
C ASP A 27 2.12 12.36 -25.03
N CYS A 28 2.94 12.45 -23.98
CA CYS A 28 2.72 13.36 -22.86
C CYS A 28 2.86 14.84 -23.28
N ILE A 29 3.83 15.18 -24.12
CA ILE A 29 3.99 16.55 -24.63
C ILE A 29 2.79 16.92 -25.51
N LYS A 30 2.36 16.01 -26.38
CA LYS A 30 1.21 16.25 -27.25
C LYS A 30 -0.09 16.43 -26.47
N SER A 31 -0.30 15.62 -25.44
CA SER A 31 -1.55 15.62 -24.68
C SER A 31 -1.60 16.70 -23.59
N TYR A 32 -0.45 17.02 -23.00
CA TYR A 32 -0.38 17.84 -21.77
C TYR A 32 0.65 18.96 -21.82
N GLY A 33 1.43 19.10 -22.90
CA GLY A 33 2.46 20.13 -23.03
C GLY A 33 3.68 19.94 -22.12
N VAL A 34 3.80 18.79 -21.45
CA VAL A 34 4.86 18.52 -20.46
C VAL A 34 5.65 17.27 -20.80
N ARG A 35 6.98 17.34 -20.63
CA ARG A 35 7.86 16.17 -20.72
C ARG A 35 7.97 15.51 -19.33
N PRO A 36 7.64 14.21 -19.18
CA PRO A 36 7.77 13.51 -17.90
C PRO A 36 9.20 13.52 -17.36
N ARG A 37 9.36 13.48 -16.03
CA ARG A 37 10.65 13.32 -15.36
C ARG A 37 10.75 11.90 -14.76
N PRO A 38 11.35 10.93 -15.46
CA PRO A 38 11.26 9.51 -15.08
C PRO A 38 11.94 9.18 -13.76
N LYS A 39 12.98 9.94 -13.38
CA LYS A 39 13.75 9.73 -12.15
C LYS A 39 13.28 10.58 -10.96
N TRP A 40 12.30 11.47 -11.15
CA TRP A 40 11.92 12.41 -10.10
C TRP A 40 11.49 11.70 -8.81
N ILE A 41 10.62 10.70 -8.92
CA ILE A 41 10.12 9.93 -7.76
C ILE A 41 11.25 9.17 -7.05
N THR A 42 12.14 8.52 -7.80
CA THR A 42 13.24 7.75 -7.18
C THR A 42 14.32 8.65 -6.59
N THR A 43 14.51 9.86 -7.11
CA THR A 43 15.37 10.88 -6.53
C THR A 43 14.77 11.47 -5.25
N GLU A 44 13.48 11.79 -5.26
CA GLU A 44 12.80 12.44 -4.14
C GLU A 44 12.59 11.49 -2.95
N PHE A 45 12.14 10.26 -3.23
CA PHE A 45 11.69 9.32 -2.18
C PHE A 45 12.65 8.14 -1.96
N GLY A 46 13.85 8.19 -2.54
CA GLY A 46 14.90 7.19 -2.32
C GLY A 46 14.87 5.95 -3.23
N GLY A 47 13.77 5.69 -3.94
CA GLY A 47 13.67 4.58 -4.90
C GLY A 47 14.06 3.24 -4.29
N HIS A 48 15.07 2.57 -4.83
CA HIS A 48 15.55 1.29 -4.29
C HIS A 48 16.19 1.38 -2.90
N ASN A 49 16.54 2.57 -2.43
CA ASN A 49 17.06 2.81 -1.09
C ASN A 49 15.93 3.18 -0.08
N ILE A 50 14.67 2.94 -0.41
CA ILE A 50 13.51 3.31 0.43
C ILE A 50 13.62 2.77 1.85
N THR A 51 14.14 1.54 2.05
CA THR A 51 14.37 0.97 3.39
C THR A 51 15.30 1.88 4.20
N LYS A 52 16.45 2.28 3.65
CA LYS A 52 17.39 3.16 4.35
C LYS A 52 16.80 4.55 4.59
N VAL A 53 16.01 5.08 3.67
CA VAL A 53 15.36 6.38 3.83
C VAL A 53 14.34 6.33 4.97
N LEU A 54 13.44 5.35 4.96
CA LEU A 54 12.38 5.22 5.95
C LEU A 54 12.90 4.73 7.31
N GLU A 55 13.98 3.97 7.36
CA GLU A 55 14.62 3.58 8.63
C GLU A 55 15.19 4.81 9.37
N ASN A 56 15.71 5.81 8.65
CA ASN A 56 16.29 7.01 9.25
C ASN A 56 15.28 8.16 9.46
N PHE A 57 14.25 8.25 8.61
CA PHE A 57 13.37 9.43 8.56
C PHE A 57 11.87 9.11 8.56
N GLY A 58 11.49 7.83 8.48
CA GLY A 58 10.11 7.39 8.48
C GLY A 58 9.67 6.91 9.86
N SER A 59 8.42 7.19 10.21
CA SER A 59 7.75 6.63 11.38
C SER A 59 6.25 6.55 11.14
N ASN A 60 5.58 5.67 11.87
CA ASN A 60 4.13 5.53 11.89
C ASN A 60 3.52 5.31 10.49
N ILE A 61 4.02 4.29 9.79
CA ILE A 61 3.53 3.89 8.46
C ILE A 61 3.20 2.40 8.48
N ILE A 62 2.01 2.06 7.98
CA ILE A 62 1.63 0.69 7.63
C ILE A 62 1.69 0.55 6.11
N PHE A 63 2.47 -0.40 5.63
CA PHE A 63 2.44 -0.85 4.25
C PHE A 63 1.60 -2.12 4.13
N PHE A 64 0.31 -1.97 3.81
CA PHE A 64 -0.53 -3.11 3.46
C PHE A 64 -0.26 -3.57 2.02
N ASN A 65 -0.15 -4.88 1.82
CA ASN A 65 -0.11 -5.49 0.49
C ASN A 65 -0.88 -6.82 0.47
N GLY A 66 -1.83 -6.94 -0.45
CA GLY A 66 -2.44 -8.22 -0.80
C GLY A 66 -1.62 -8.96 -1.86
N LEU A 67 -1.29 -10.24 -1.67
CA LEU A 67 -0.43 -10.97 -2.63
C LEU A 67 -1.14 -11.40 -3.92
N LEU A 68 -2.46 -11.28 -4.00
CA LEU A 68 -3.20 -11.42 -5.26
C LEU A 68 -3.21 -10.11 -6.07
N ASP A 69 -2.78 -9.00 -5.47
CA ASP A 69 -2.63 -7.72 -6.15
C ASP A 69 -1.34 -7.72 -7.00
N PRO A 70 -1.40 -7.52 -8.33
CA PRO A 70 -0.20 -7.39 -9.14
C PRO A 70 0.70 -6.21 -8.72
N TRP A 71 0.15 -5.18 -8.06
CA TRP A 71 0.93 -4.05 -7.56
C TRP A 71 1.79 -4.38 -6.34
N SER A 72 1.50 -5.48 -5.63
CA SER A 72 2.29 -5.91 -4.47
C SER A 72 3.76 -6.17 -4.80
N GLY A 73 4.07 -6.52 -6.06
CA GLY A 73 5.44 -6.68 -6.54
C GLY A 73 6.27 -5.40 -6.53
N GLY A 74 5.63 -4.22 -6.47
CA GLY A 74 6.29 -2.92 -6.31
C GLY A 74 6.21 -2.35 -4.88
N GLY A 75 5.58 -3.06 -3.94
CA GLY A 75 5.34 -2.60 -2.58
C GLY A 75 6.46 -2.93 -1.59
N VAL A 76 6.24 -2.56 -0.32
CA VAL A 76 7.10 -2.92 0.82
C VAL A 76 6.47 -4.12 1.53
N LEU A 77 7.15 -5.26 1.51
CA LEU A 77 6.62 -6.54 2.03
C LEU A 77 7.28 -7.00 3.35
N LYS A 78 8.10 -6.15 3.97
CA LYS A 78 8.81 -6.43 5.22
C LYS A 78 8.85 -5.18 6.08
N ASN A 79 8.79 -5.36 7.40
CA ASN A 79 9.00 -4.26 8.34
C ASN A 79 10.36 -3.61 8.09
N ILE A 80 10.38 -2.28 8.11
CA ILE A 80 11.58 -1.46 7.94
C ILE A 80 12.10 -1.02 9.31
N SER A 81 11.21 -0.72 10.25
CA SER A 81 11.52 -0.37 11.64
C SER A 81 10.40 -0.83 12.57
N GLU A 82 10.47 -0.50 13.87
CA GLU A 82 9.41 -0.79 14.84
C GLU A 82 8.09 -0.07 14.51
N SER A 83 8.14 1.10 13.87
CA SER A 83 6.96 1.92 13.55
C SER A 83 6.65 2.04 12.06
N VAL A 84 7.52 1.49 11.19
CA VAL A 84 7.29 1.35 9.75
C VAL A 84 7.15 -0.14 9.43
N VAL A 85 5.91 -0.61 9.46
CA VAL A 85 5.56 -2.04 9.41
C VAL A 85 4.91 -2.42 8.09
N ALA A 86 5.02 -3.68 7.71
CA ALA A 86 4.36 -4.24 6.54
C ALA A 86 3.34 -5.30 6.97
N ILE A 87 2.11 -5.16 6.49
CA ILE A 87 1.03 -6.13 6.67
C ILE A 87 0.79 -6.79 5.32
N VAL A 88 1.05 -8.10 5.24
CA VAL A 88 0.98 -8.85 3.99
C VAL A 88 -0.15 -9.86 4.06
N ALA A 89 -1.14 -9.72 3.20
CA ALA A 89 -2.30 -10.59 3.12
C ALA A 89 -2.16 -11.58 1.95
N PRO A 90 -1.90 -12.89 2.19
CA PRO A 90 -1.69 -13.85 1.11
C PRO A 90 -2.87 -13.99 0.15
N LEU A 91 -4.10 -13.80 0.66
CA LEU A 91 -5.35 -13.88 -0.10
C LEU A 91 -5.94 -12.50 -0.42
N GLY A 92 -5.25 -11.42 -0.04
CA GLY A 92 -5.71 -10.07 -0.29
C GLY A 92 -5.51 -9.67 -1.75
N ALA A 93 -6.50 -9.01 -2.32
CA ALA A 93 -6.38 -8.29 -3.59
C ALA A 93 -6.01 -6.81 -3.34
N HIS A 94 -6.19 -5.96 -4.36
CA HIS A 94 -5.84 -4.54 -4.31
C HIS A 94 -6.53 -3.80 -3.16
N HIS A 95 -5.75 -3.38 -2.16
CA HIS A 95 -6.16 -2.61 -0.97
C HIS A 95 -7.51 -3.05 -0.34
N ILE A 96 -7.68 -4.36 -0.15
CA ILE A 96 -8.94 -4.95 0.35
C ILE A 96 -9.22 -4.57 1.82
N ASP A 97 -8.17 -4.31 2.59
CA ASP A 97 -8.19 -3.74 3.94
C ASP A 97 -9.02 -2.44 4.01
N LEU A 98 -8.89 -1.55 3.01
CA LEU A 98 -9.59 -0.27 2.97
C LEU A 98 -11.06 -0.33 2.50
N ARG A 99 -11.54 -1.50 2.04
CA ARG A 99 -12.93 -1.62 1.60
C ARG A 99 -13.89 -1.59 2.79
N PRO A 100 -15.14 -1.10 2.61
CA PRO A 100 -16.16 -1.22 3.64
C PRO A 100 -16.35 -2.67 4.08
N ALA A 101 -16.56 -2.88 5.38
CA ALA A 101 -16.81 -4.20 5.92
C ALA A 101 -18.10 -4.80 5.36
N THR A 102 -18.07 -6.09 5.06
CA THR A 102 -19.23 -6.86 4.60
C THR A 102 -19.44 -8.11 5.46
N PRO A 103 -20.67 -8.64 5.57
CA PRO A 103 -20.91 -9.91 6.27
C PRO A 103 -20.18 -11.11 5.65
N ASP A 104 -19.75 -11.00 4.40
CA ASP A 104 -19.03 -12.05 3.67
C ASP A 104 -17.49 -11.91 3.80
N ASP A 105 -17.01 -10.91 4.56
CA ASP A 105 -15.59 -10.75 4.78
C ASP A 105 -15.03 -11.95 5.54
N PRO A 106 -13.94 -12.58 5.07
CA PRO A 106 -13.37 -13.72 5.74
C PRO A 106 -12.72 -13.31 7.07
N ASP A 107 -12.72 -14.21 8.05
CA ASP A 107 -12.17 -13.95 9.39
C ASP A 107 -10.74 -13.39 9.36
N TRP A 108 -9.90 -13.85 8.42
CA TRP A 108 -8.53 -13.35 8.27
C TRP A 108 -8.48 -11.86 7.92
N LEU A 109 -9.45 -11.35 7.14
CA LEU A 109 -9.51 -9.94 6.74
C LEU A 109 -9.99 -9.07 7.90
N VAL A 110 -10.95 -9.59 8.69
CA VAL A 110 -11.41 -8.91 9.91
C VAL A 110 -10.27 -8.78 10.91
N ALA A 111 -9.58 -9.89 11.23
CA ALA A 111 -8.45 -9.90 12.14
C ALA A 111 -7.29 -9.00 11.66
N LEU A 112 -7.06 -8.95 10.35
CA LEU A 112 -6.06 -8.06 9.75
C LEU A 112 -6.42 -6.58 9.98
N ARG A 113 -7.66 -6.17 9.72
CA ARG A 113 -8.13 -4.80 9.99
C ARG A 113 -8.07 -4.45 11.47
N GLU A 114 -8.36 -5.41 12.36
CA GLU A 114 -8.19 -5.22 13.80
C GLU A 114 -6.73 -4.94 14.17
N SER A 115 -5.76 -5.61 13.55
CA SER A 115 -4.34 -5.33 13.76
C SER A 115 -3.91 -3.94 13.27
N GLU A 116 -4.47 -3.46 12.15
CA GLU A 116 -4.25 -2.09 11.68
C GLU A 116 -4.83 -1.06 12.64
N LEU A 117 -6.04 -1.31 13.14
CA LEU A 117 -6.70 -0.45 14.14
C LEU A 117 -5.92 -0.40 15.46
N GLU A 118 -5.34 -1.51 15.90
CA GLU A 118 -4.50 -1.56 17.10
C GLU A 118 -3.27 -0.65 16.95
N ILE A 119 -2.56 -0.74 15.82
CA ILE A 119 -1.39 0.09 15.53
C ILE A 119 -1.76 1.57 15.47
N ILE A 120 -2.82 1.92 14.73
CA ILE A 120 -3.29 3.30 14.60
C ILE A 120 -3.75 3.86 15.96
N SER A 121 -4.44 3.05 16.76
CA SER A 121 -4.85 3.42 18.11
C SER A 121 -3.64 3.69 19.01
N GLY A 122 -2.58 2.89 18.88
CA GLY A 122 -1.28 3.13 19.52
C GLY A 122 -0.72 4.51 19.16
N TRP A 123 -0.69 4.87 17.88
CA TRP A 123 -0.20 6.19 17.45
C TRP A 123 -1.03 7.35 18.02
N LEU A 124 -2.36 7.19 18.09
CA LEU A 124 -3.24 8.19 18.70
C LEU A 124 -2.98 8.30 20.20
N TRP A 125 -2.77 7.18 20.89
CA TRP A 125 -2.47 7.16 22.30
C TRP A 125 -1.12 7.81 22.62
N ASP A 126 -0.08 7.55 21.81
CA ASP A 126 1.23 8.19 21.95
C ASP A 126 1.15 9.71 21.76
N TYR A 127 0.28 10.18 20.85
CA TYR A 127 0.10 11.60 20.58
C TYR A 127 -0.69 12.33 21.68
N TYR A 128 -1.81 11.75 22.12
CA TYR A 128 -2.72 12.39 23.08
C TYR A 128 -2.41 12.06 24.56
N GLY A 129 -1.63 11.01 24.81
CA GLY A 129 -1.40 10.44 26.14
C GLY A 129 -2.64 9.74 26.73
N ALA A 130 -2.49 9.19 27.94
CA ALA A 130 -3.58 8.50 28.66
C ALA A 130 -4.79 9.39 29.04
N GLY A 131 -4.71 10.71 28.85
CA GLY A 131 -5.73 11.68 29.22
C GLY A 131 -6.54 12.28 28.06
N GLY A 132 -6.13 12.05 26.80
CA GLY A 132 -6.91 12.47 25.65
C GLY A 132 -7.83 11.35 25.20
N ALA A 133 -9.06 11.35 25.73
CA ALA A 133 -10.10 10.44 25.30
C ALA A 133 -10.24 10.43 23.78
N LEU A 134 -10.13 9.27 23.12
CA LEU A 134 -10.82 8.93 21.86
C LEU A 134 -10.57 7.46 21.49
N PHE A 135 -11.62 6.81 20.97
CA PHE A 135 -11.80 5.39 20.67
C PHE A 135 -12.08 4.46 21.86
N GLN A 136 -13.35 4.43 22.29
CA GLN A 136 -13.93 3.16 22.74
C GLN A 136 -14.25 2.33 21.48
N PRO A 137 -13.85 1.05 21.40
CA PRO A 137 -14.31 0.17 20.34
C PRO A 137 -15.83 0.21 20.30
N VAL A 138 -16.41 0.51 19.14
CA VAL A 138 -17.85 0.30 18.95
C VAL A 138 -18.06 -1.20 19.07
N ALA A 139 -18.65 -1.64 20.19
CA ALA A 139 -19.06 -3.02 20.35
C ALA A 139 -19.88 -3.40 19.12
N VAL A 140 -19.38 -4.36 18.33
CA VAL A 140 -20.15 -5.00 17.27
C VAL A 140 -21.37 -5.59 17.99
N LYS A 141 -22.54 -4.97 17.80
CA LYS A 141 -23.79 -5.53 18.29
C LYS A 141 -23.89 -6.92 17.69
N GLY A 142 -23.80 -7.94 18.55
CA GLY A 142 -23.97 -9.33 18.16
C GLY A 142 -25.21 -9.43 17.28
N SER A 143 -25.04 -10.06 16.12
CA SER A 143 -26.13 -10.46 15.25
C SER A 143 -27.12 -11.26 16.09
N SER A 144 -28.28 -10.66 16.36
CA SER A 144 -29.44 -11.38 16.88
C SER A 144 -29.76 -12.48 15.87
N SER A 145 -29.58 -13.72 16.28
CA SER A 145 -30.13 -14.89 15.60
C SER A 145 -31.64 -14.72 15.49
N TYR A 146 -32.15 -14.74 14.25
CA TYR A 146 -33.52 -15.11 13.92
C TYR A 146 -33.45 -16.18 12.84
#